data_AF-A0AAW5SEB6-F1
#
_entry.id   AF-A0AAW5SEB6-F1
#
_cell.length_a   1.000
_cell.length_b   1.000
_cell.length_c   1.000
_cell.angle_alpha   90.00
_cell.angle_beta   90.00
_cell.angle_gamma   90.00
#
_symmetry.space_group_name_H-M   'P 1'
#
loop_
_entity.id
_entity.type
_entity.pdbx_description
1 polymer ?
#
loop_
_entity_poly.entity_id
_entity_poly.type
_entity_poly.pdbx_seq_one_letter_code
_entity_poly.pdbx_strand_id
1 'polypeptide(L)'
;MAAYLAAHCVGLRTAHPGRWCDVLQRSHLRLADWTGNQLVSAMNATMRERGWHWPDRIANPAGFLAFRLAQLPATPAVEACGPIAPPDDFKPAVVCASAEVRAAALAEIREILSRRKCAA
;
A
#
# COMPACT_ATOMS: atom_id res chain seq x y z
N MET A 1 6.90 -5.53 3.14
CA MET A 1 6.41 -6.42 2.06
C MET A 1 6.41 -7.90 2.47
N ALA A 2 7.54 -8.50 2.83
CA ALA A 2 7.62 -9.92 3.25
C ALA A 2 6.68 -10.31 4.41
N ALA A 3 6.59 -9.47 5.45
CA ALA A 3 5.69 -9.71 6.58
C ALA A 3 4.20 -9.70 6.17
N TYR A 4 3.83 -8.84 5.22
CA TYR A 4 2.48 -8.77 4.66
C TYR A 4 2.16 -10.06 3.88
N LEU A 5 3.09 -10.54 3.07
CA LEU A 5 2.94 -11.83 2.37
C LEU A 5 2.71 -12.99 3.35
N ALA A 6 3.51 -13.06 4.42
CA ALA A 6 3.39 -14.12 5.42
C ALA A 6 2.05 -14.08 6.18
N ALA A 7 1.48 -12.89 6.39
CA ALA A 7 0.20 -12.71 7.04
C ALA A 7 -1.00 -13.04 6.14
N HIS A 8 -0.89 -12.79 4.82
CA HIS A 8 -2.01 -12.86 3.89
C HIS A 8 -2.01 -14.11 2.98
N CYS A 9 -0.93 -14.90 2.93
CA CYS A 9 -0.88 -16.14 2.15
C CYS A 9 -0.89 -17.39 3.04
N VAL A 10 -1.82 -18.30 2.76
CA VAL A 10 -1.95 -19.60 3.45
C VAL A 10 -0.67 -20.42 3.20
N GLY A 11 -0.05 -20.90 4.28
CA GLY A 11 1.18 -21.71 4.25
C GLY A 11 2.51 -20.93 4.39
N LEU A 12 2.53 -19.61 4.19
CA LEU A 12 3.73 -18.77 4.38
C LEU A 12 3.91 -18.27 5.83
N ARG A 13 2.88 -18.40 6.68
CA ARG A 13 2.98 -18.11 8.13
C ARG A 13 3.93 -19.05 8.88
N THR A 14 4.35 -20.15 8.25
CA THR A 14 5.14 -21.22 8.88
C THR A 14 6.63 -20.89 9.02
N ALA A 15 7.15 -19.87 8.34
CA ALA A 15 8.57 -19.51 8.41
C ALA A 15 8.79 -18.02 8.69
N HIS A 16 9.97 -17.71 9.22
CA HIS A 16 10.37 -16.36 9.57
C HIS A 16 10.35 -15.40 8.37
N PRO A 17 9.97 -14.13 8.58
CA PRO A 17 9.87 -13.13 7.51
C PRO A 17 11.17 -12.92 6.73
N GLY A 18 12.34 -13.11 7.37
CA GLY A 18 13.64 -13.04 6.71
C GLY A 18 13.83 -14.05 5.59
N ARG A 19 13.25 -15.26 5.72
CA ARG A 19 13.30 -16.29 4.67
C ARG A 19 12.51 -15.89 3.44
N TRP A 20 11.42 -15.13 3.61
CA TRP A 20 10.63 -14.60 2.49
C TRP A 20 11.32 -13.41 1.82
N CYS A 21 11.99 -12.55 2.59
CA CYS A 21 12.83 -11.48 2.02
C CYS A 21 13.91 -12.05 1.09
N ASP A 22 14.57 -13.13 1.49
CA ASP A 22 15.60 -13.79 0.68
C ASP A 22 15.04 -14.41 -0.61
N VAL A 23 13.85 -15.02 -0.56
CA VAL A 23 13.16 -15.52 -1.77
C VAL A 23 12.74 -14.37 -2.69
N LEU A 24 12.26 -13.27 -2.13
CA LEU A 24 11.91 -12.08 -2.90
C LEU A 24 13.15 -11.47 -3.57
N GLN A 25 14.26 -11.34 -2.85
CA GLN A 25 15.51 -10.79 -3.42
C GLN A 25 16.08 -11.65 -4.55
N ARG A 26 15.86 -12.97 -4.52
CA ARG A 26 16.27 -13.89 -5.59
C ARG A 26 15.31 -13.93 -6.79
N SER A 27 14.16 -13.27 -6.69
CA SER A 27 13.19 -13.21 -7.79
C SER A 27 13.60 -12.19 -8.85
N HIS A 28 13.11 -12.35 -10.08
CA HIS A 28 13.33 -11.41 -11.18
C HIS A 28 12.43 -10.15 -11.10
N LEU A 29 11.64 -10.01 -10.03
CA LEU A 29 10.70 -8.92 -9.88
C LEU A 29 11.42 -7.63 -9.51
N ARG A 30 10.96 -6.51 -10.07
CA ARG A 30 11.38 -5.18 -9.64
C ARG A 30 10.69 -4.80 -8.35
N LEU A 31 11.16 -5.34 -7.23
CA LEU A 31 10.52 -5.21 -5.91
C LEU A 31 10.21 -3.77 -5.49
N ALA A 32 10.95 -2.77 -6.00
CA ALA A 32 10.69 -1.36 -5.74
C ALA A 32 9.35 -0.87 -6.34
N ASP A 33 8.90 -1.47 -7.43
CA ASP A 33 7.66 -1.12 -8.13
C ASP A 33 6.43 -1.84 -7.53
N TRP A 34 6.66 -2.87 -6.72
CA TRP A 34 5.61 -3.71 -6.16
C TRP A 34 5.24 -3.30 -4.74
N THR A 35 3.93 -3.17 -4.47
CA THR A 35 3.42 -3.12 -3.10
C THR A 35 3.07 -4.53 -2.60
N GLY A 36 3.05 -4.71 -1.27
CA GLY A 36 2.68 -6.00 -0.68
C GLY A 36 1.28 -6.46 -1.07
N ASN A 37 0.32 -5.54 -1.18
CA ASN A 37 -1.03 -5.85 -1.61
C ASN A 37 -1.09 -6.24 -3.10
N GLN A 38 -0.44 -5.48 -3.97
CA GLN A 38 -0.38 -5.80 -5.41
C GLN A 38 0.22 -7.18 -5.64
N LEU A 39 1.29 -7.54 -4.92
CA LEU A 39 1.91 -8.85 -5.08
C LEU A 39 0.97 -9.98 -4.65
N VAL A 40 0.27 -9.83 -3.53
CA VAL A 40 -0.73 -10.81 -3.06
C VAL A 40 -1.91 -10.92 -4.04
N SER A 41 -2.43 -9.77 -4.50
CA SER A 41 -3.51 -9.72 -5.48
C SER A 41 -3.12 -10.40 -6.79
N ALA A 42 -1.93 -10.08 -7.33
CA ALA A 42 -1.42 -10.70 -8.54
C ALA A 42 -1.27 -12.21 -8.38
N MET A 43 -0.70 -12.70 -7.27
CA MET A 43 -0.63 -14.14 -7.00
C MET A 43 -2.01 -14.81 -6.95
N ASN A 44 -3.00 -14.17 -6.33
CA ASN A 44 -4.38 -14.67 -6.26
C ASN A 44 -5.07 -14.65 -7.63
N ALA A 45 -4.83 -13.62 -8.44
CA ALA A 45 -5.32 -13.54 -9.82
C ALA A 45 -4.74 -14.71 -10.64
N THR A 46 -3.43 -14.96 -10.57
CA THR A 46 -2.80 -16.07 -11.29
C THR A 46 -3.33 -17.44 -10.84
N MET A 47 -3.71 -17.59 -9.55
CA MET A 47 -4.41 -18.81 -9.10
C MET A 47 -5.77 -18.95 -9.79
N ARG A 48 -6.55 -17.87 -9.79
CA ARG A 48 -7.91 -17.84 -10.33
C ARG A 48 -7.91 -18.10 -11.83
N GLU A 49 -7.00 -17.47 -12.57
CA GLU A 49 -6.82 -17.65 -14.02
C GLU A 49 -6.49 -19.10 -14.38
N ARG A 50 -5.71 -19.79 -13.53
CA ARG A 50 -5.33 -21.20 -13.72
C ARG A 50 -6.31 -22.19 -13.11
N GLY A 51 -7.34 -21.73 -12.41
CA GLY A 51 -8.29 -22.56 -11.68
C GLY A 51 -7.68 -23.30 -10.49
N TRP A 52 -6.58 -22.80 -9.93
CA TRP A 52 -5.88 -23.41 -8.80
C TRP A 52 -6.32 -22.79 -7.48
N HIS A 53 -6.28 -23.58 -6.42
CA HIS A 53 -6.55 -23.13 -5.05
C HIS A 53 -5.26 -23.15 -4.23
N TRP A 54 -5.25 -22.37 -3.14
CA TRP A 54 -4.17 -22.45 -2.18
C TRP A 54 -4.17 -23.84 -1.52
N PRO A 55 -3.04 -24.58 -1.55
CA PRO A 55 -2.95 -25.88 -0.91
C PRO A 55 -2.99 -25.74 0.62
N ASP A 56 -3.72 -26.64 1.30
CA ASP A 56 -3.80 -26.70 2.77
C ASP A 56 -2.45 -26.97 3.44
N ARG A 57 -1.57 -27.75 2.79
CA ARG A 57 -0.22 -28.06 3.27
C ARG A 57 0.81 -27.84 2.16
N ILE A 58 1.78 -26.99 2.44
CA ILE A 58 2.93 -26.74 1.55
C ILE A 58 4.17 -27.36 2.18
N ALA A 59 4.69 -28.44 1.58
CA ALA A 59 5.89 -29.13 2.07
C ALA A 59 7.17 -28.30 1.85
N ASN A 60 7.26 -27.55 0.75
CA ASN A 60 8.38 -26.65 0.45
C ASN A 60 7.86 -25.23 0.16
N PRO A 61 7.66 -24.40 1.20
CA PRO A 61 7.03 -23.10 1.03
C PRO A 61 7.95 -22.08 0.33
N ALA A 62 9.27 -22.22 0.45
CA ALA A 62 10.22 -21.37 -0.27
C ALA A 62 10.25 -21.67 -1.78
N GLY A 63 10.30 -22.96 -2.16
CA GLY A 63 10.25 -23.38 -3.55
C GLY A 63 8.90 -23.06 -4.20
N PHE A 64 7.81 -23.25 -3.46
CA PHE A 64 6.48 -22.85 -3.92
C PHE A 64 6.42 -21.34 -4.16
N LEU A 65 6.89 -20.51 -3.22
CA LEU A 65 6.91 -19.06 -3.41
C LEU A 65 7.76 -18.68 -4.63
N ALA A 66 8.97 -19.22 -4.77
CA ALA A 66 9.84 -18.95 -5.91
C ALA A 66 9.18 -19.31 -7.25
N PHE A 67 8.54 -20.48 -7.33
CA PHE A 67 7.78 -20.91 -8.52
C PHE A 67 6.61 -19.97 -8.85
N ARG A 68 5.99 -19.39 -7.83
CA ARG A 68 4.85 -18.47 -8.01
C ARG A 68 5.34 -17.09 -8.45
N LEU A 69 6.44 -16.59 -7.88
CA LEU A 69 7.08 -15.36 -8.31
C LEU A 69 7.58 -15.48 -9.77
N ALA A 70 8.09 -16.65 -10.17
CA ALA A 70 8.54 -16.92 -11.54
C ALA A 70 7.43 -16.79 -12.60
N GLN A 71 6.16 -16.97 -12.20
CA GLN A 71 5.00 -16.86 -13.10
C GLN A 71 4.46 -15.43 -13.23
N LEU A 72 4.94 -14.51 -12.39
CA LEU A 72 4.52 -13.12 -12.43
C LEU A 72 5.39 -12.32 -13.42
N PRO A 73 4.82 -11.29 -14.07
CA PRO A 73 5.60 -10.35 -14.85
C PRO A 73 6.62 -9.60 -13.96
N ALA A 74 7.75 -9.18 -14.54
CA ALA A 74 8.83 -8.53 -13.79
C ALA A 74 8.39 -7.24 -13.09
N THR A 75 7.52 -6.47 -13.75
CA THR A 75 6.86 -5.28 -13.21
C THR A 75 5.43 -5.65 -12.83
N PRO A 76 4.82 -4.95 -11.87
CA PRO A 76 3.39 -5.10 -11.65
C PRO A 76 2.69 -4.90 -12.99
N ALA A 77 1.71 -5.76 -13.29
CA ALA A 77 0.71 -5.35 -14.23
C ALA A 77 0.19 -4.05 -13.64
N VAL A 78 0.48 -2.94 -14.33
CA VAL A 78 -0.25 -1.70 -14.08
C VAL A 78 -1.66 -2.18 -14.33
N GLU A 79 -2.41 -2.51 -13.27
CA GLU A 79 -3.85 -2.49 -13.36
C GLU A 79 -4.05 -1.15 -14.02
N ALA A 80 -4.46 -1.19 -15.30
CA ALA A 80 -4.87 0.01 -15.97
C ALA A 80 -5.77 0.60 -14.92
N CYS A 81 -5.30 1.71 -14.37
CA CYS A 81 -6.11 2.53 -13.54
C CYS A 81 -7.16 2.99 -14.55
N GLY A 82 -8.16 2.14 -14.81
CA GLY A 82 -9.50 2.59 -15.08
C GLY A 82 -9.65 3.64 -14.00
N PRO A 83 -9.81 4.91 -14.42
CA PRO A 83 -9.49 6.07 -13.61
C PRO A 83 -9.97 5.77 -12.22
N ILE A 84 -9.08 5.86 -11.20
CA ILE A 84 -9.47 5.70 -9.79
C ILE A 84 -10.81 6.43 -9.72
N ALA A 85 -11.92 5.70 -9.61
CA ALA A 85 -13.16 6.34 -9.27
C ALA A 85 -12.76 7.00 -7.95
N PRO A 86 -12.73 8.35 -7.90
CA PRO A 86 -12.24 9.05 -6.71
C PRO A 86 -12.91 8.36 -5.53
N PRO A 87 -12.16 8.00 -4.47
CA PRO A 87 -12.68 7.18 -3.39
C PRO A 87 -14.09 7.67 -3.05
N ASP A 88 -15.08 6.83 -3.34
CA ASP A 88 -16.49 7.15 -3.14
C ASP A 88 -16.60 7.55 -1.65
N ASP A 89 -16.87 8.84 -1.43
CA ASP A 89 -17.02 9.48 -0.12
C ASP A 89 -15.85 9.45 0.89
N PHE A 90 -14.61 9.76 0.47
CA PHE A 90 -13.77 10.59 1.38
C PHE A 90 -13.95 12.06 1.02
N LYS A 91 -15.13 12.60 1.33
CA LYS A 91 -15.28 14.04 1.52
C LYS A 91 -14.55 14.37 2.82
N PRO A 92 -13.34 14.98 2.81
CA PRO A 92 -12.88 15.60 4.04
C PRO A 92 -14.00 16.58 4.40
N ALA A 93 -14.61 16.41 5.56
CA ALA A 93 -15.38 17.48 6.14
C ALA A 93 -14.37 18.62 6.30
N VAL A 94 -14.31 19.51 5.32
CA VAL A 94 -13.62 20.77 5.47
C VAL A 94 -14.42 21.45 6.57
N VAL A 95 -13.95 21.28 7.79
CA VAL A 95 -14.41 22.04 8.94
C VAL A 95 -13.91 23.45 8.69
N CYS A 96 -14.61 24.17 7.82
CA CYS A 96 -14.47 25.60 7.69
C CYS A 96 -14.87 26.17 9.04
N ALA A 97 -13.93 26.75 9.78
CA ALA A 97 -14.28 27.56 10.94
C ALA A 97 -15.35 28.57 10.50
N SER A 98 -16.38 28.78 11.32
CA SER A 98 -17.48 29.73 11.01
C SER A 98 -16.91 31.09 10.59
N ALA A 99 -17.66 31.85 9.78
CA ALA A 99 -17.20 33.14 9.26
C ALA A 99 -16.74 34.09 10.39
N GLU A 100 -17.39 34.02 11.55
CA GLU A 100 -17.02 34.70 12.79
C GLU A 100 -15.62 34.33 13.30
N VAL A 101 -15.28 33.03 13.31
CA VAL A 101 -13.99 32.53 13.81
C VAL A 101 -12.86 32.98 12.89
N ARG A 102 -13.10 32.96 11.56
CA ARG A 102 -12.13 33.47 10.59
C ARG A 102 -11.92 34.97 10.72
N ALA A 103 -13.00 35.73 10.93
CA ALA A 103 -12.91 37.18 11.13
C ALA A 103 -12.15 37.55 12.40
N ALA A 104 -12.42 36.85 13.51
CA ALA A 104 -11.71 37.04 14.78
C ALA A 104 -10.22 36.74 14.65
N ALA A 105 -9.87 35.61 14.03
CA ALA A 105 -8.47 35.22 13.84
C ALA A 105 -7.69 36.24 12.97
N LEU A 106 -8.29 36.76 11.90
CA LEU A 106 -7.66 37.77 11.05
C LEU A 106 -7.48 39.12 11.77
N ALA A 107 -8.42 39.51 12.63
CA ALA A 107 -8.31 40.71 13.44
C ALA A 107 -7.14 40.61 14.43
N GLU A 108 -7.00 39.47 15.09
CA GLU A 108 -5.90 39.21 16.04
C GLU A 108 -4.53 39.23 15.35
N ILE A 109 -4.41 38.55 14.20
CA ILE A 109 -3.19 38.55 13.39
C ILE A 109 -2.81 39.99 13.01
N ARG A 110 -3.79 40.81 12.61
CA ARG A 110 -3.56 42.20 12.21
C ARG A 110 -3.13 43.08 13.39
N GLU A 111 -3.66 42.85 14.59
CA GLU A 111 -3.23 43.55 15.80
C GLU A 111 -1.79 43.20 16.17
N ILE A 112 -1.44 41.91 16.15
CA ILE A 112 -0.08 41.43 16.46
C ILE A 112 0.93 42.06 15.50
N LEU A 113 0.63 42.06 14.19
CA LEU A 113 1.49 42.66 13.18
C LEU A 113 1.62 44.18 13.36
N SER A 114 0.53 44.87 13.73
CA SER A 114 0.55 46.31 13.98
C SER A 114 1.38 46.66 15.23
N ARG A 115 1.24 45.88 16.30
CA ARG A 115 2.01 46.03 17.54
C ARG A 115 3.51 45.83 17.28
N ARG A 116 3.88 44.83 16.48
CA ARG A 116 5.28 44.60 16.07
C ARG A 116 5.83 45.75 15.21
N LYS A 117 5.00 46.36 14.38
CA LYS A 117 5.39 47.49 13.53
C LYS A 117 5.59 48.79 14.32
N CYS A 118 4.83 49.03 15.38
CA CYS A 118 5.02 50.22 16.23
C CYS A 118 6.14 50.06 17.28
N ALA A 119 6.63 48.84 17.50
CA ALA A 119 7.73 48.53 18.41
C ALA A 119 9.12 48.54 17.72
N ALA A 120 9.17 48.86 16.43
CA ALA A 120 10.38 49.03 15.62
C ALA A 120 10.51 50.47 15.15
#